data_AF-A0A2H0MPJ7-F1
#
_entry.id   AF-A0A2H0MPJ7-F1
#
_cell.length_a   1.000
_cell.length_b   1.000
_cell.length_c   1.000
_cell.angle_alpha   90.00
_cell.angle_beta   90.00
_cell.angle_gamma   90.00
#
_symmetry.space_group_name_H-M   'P 1'
#
loop_
_entity.id
_entity.type
_entity.pdbx_description
1 polymer ?
#
loop_
_entity_poly.entity_id
_entity_poly.type
_entity_poly.pdbx_seq_one_letter_code
_entity_poly.pdbx_strand_id
1 'polypeptide(L)'
;METPIKAYGGNGAAVIYEFSNGTGVMRCGGKIGWRSTNPGNITTGKLSKEFGFIGNNGRFVIFPDFATGKQAIFKLLQRNYLNFTLEEAFYAYAPPNENDTEAYINFVVVRTGYKRTDPMKTLDLRPIVEAIITKEGYLNPANQGDIKFIPDVTKKQRYIWRTRKDIKVRKEHRAREGKIFYWNNPPEDEHPGEAYGCRCWAEAFEYEECFEKVNPRPTHHGFQIHFVTGGAGSIQI
;
A
#
# COMPACT_ATOMS: atom_id res chain seq x y z
N MET A 1 -16.87 10.15 -9.20
CA MET A 1 -16.71 8.83 -8.54
C MET A 1 -16.85 9.06 -7.05
N GLU A 2 -17.57 8.17 -6.37
CA GLU A 2 -17.69 8.20 -4.91
C GLU A 2 -16.30 8.06 -4.26
N THR A 3 -16.08 8.68 -3.09
CA THR A 3 -14.83 8.55 -2.36
C THR A 3 -14.84 7.24 -1.58
N PRO A 4 -13.80 6.39 -1.69
CA PRO A 4 -13.76 5.14 -0.95
C PRO A 4 -13.60 5.39 0.56
N ILE A 5 -14.30 4.60 1.37
CA ILE A 5 -14.32 4.72 2.83
C ILE A 5 -13.31 3.80 3.51
N LYS A 6 -12.93 2.70 2.83
CA LYS A 6 -11.95 1.73 3.32
C LYS A 6 -11.19 1.15 2.13
N ALA A 7 -9.95 0.74 2.35
CA ALA A 7 -9.18 0.04 1.35
C ALA A 7 -8.41 -1.14 1.95
N TYR A 8 -8.28 -2.19 1.14
CA TYR A 8 -7.70 -3.46 1.52
C TYR A 8 -6.54 -3.73 0.58
N GLY A 9 -5.32 -3.62 1.10
CA GLY A 9 -4.11 -4.04 0.41
C GLY A 9 -3.57 -5.37 0.97
N GLY A 10 -2.39 -5.74 0.50
CA GLY A 10 -1.60 -6.83 1.09
C GLY A 10 -1.14 -7.88 0.09
N ASN A 11 -1.60 -7.87 -1.16
CA ASN A 11 -1.04 -8.81 -2.14
C ASN A 11 0.24 -8.32 -2.84
N GLY A 12 0.67 -7.07 -2.61
CA GLY A 12 1.74 -6.46 -3.44
C GLY A 12 1.40 -6.32 -4.94
N ALA A 13 0.31 -6.94 -5.40
CA ALA A 13 -0.19 -6.95 -6.77
C ALA A 13 -1.56 -6.26 -6.90
N ALA A 14 -2.30 -6.05 -5.81
CA ALA A 14 -3.63 -5.44 -5.86
C ALA A 14 -3.99 -4.60 -4.62
N VAL A 15 -4.97 -3.71 -4.77
CA VAL A 15 -5.68 -2.98 -3.71
C VAL A 15 -7.17 -2.94 -4.06
N ILE A 16 -8.03 -3.22 -3.08
CA ILE A 16 -9.49 -3.09 -3.20
C ILE A 16 -9.91 -1.83 -2.45
N TYR A 17 -10.70 -0.98 -3.11
CA TYR A 17 -11.34 0.19 -2.54
C TYR A 17 -12.83 -0.10 -2.34
N GLU A 18 -13.34 0.15 -1.15
CA GLU A 18 -14.74 -0.02 -0.77
C GLU A 18 -15.45 1.33 -0.68
N PHE A 19 -16.64 1.41 -1.27
CA PHE A 19 -17.53 2.56 -1.22
C PHE A 19 -18.65 2.35 -0.20
N SER A 20 -19.33 3.44 0.19
CA SER A 20 -20.33 3.40 1.26
C SER A 20 -21.58 2.58 0.91
N ASN A 21 -21.85 2.41 -0.39
CA ASN A 21 -22.93 1.58 -0.91
C ASN A 21 -22.60 0.07 -0.98
N GLY A 22 -21.44 -0.36 -0.46
CA GLY A 22 -21.02 -1.77 -0.48
C GLY A 22 -20.41 -2.25 -1.80
N THR A 23 -20.34 -1.39 -2.82
CA THR A 23 -19.59 -1.65 -4.06
C THR A 23 -18.11 -1.28 -3.89
N GLY A 24 -17.28 -1.61 -4.88
CA GLY A 24 -15.87 -1.28 -4.84
C GLY A 24 -15.16 -1.30 -6.18
N VAL A 25 -13.89 -0.95 -6.15
CA VAL A 25 -12.98 -1.10 -7.30
C VAL A 25 -11.68 -1.76 -6.85
N MET A 26 -11.19 -2.71 -7.64
CA MET A 26 -9.86 -3.29 -7.46
C MET A 26 -8.89 -2.66 -8.45
N ARG A 27 -7.75 -2.16 -7.96
CA ARG A 27 -6.57 -1.82 -8.76
C ARG A 27 -5.60 -3.00 -8.74
N CYS A 28 -5.20 -3.49 -9.90
CA CYS A 28 -4.46 -4.73 -10.07
C CYS A 28 -3.25 -4.53 -11.01
N GLY A 29 -2.07 -5.02 -10.63
CA GLY A 29 -0.82 -4.74 -11.35
C GLY A 29 -0.31 -3.32 -11.15
N GLY A 30 0.54 -2.83 -12.05
CA GLY A 30 1.12 -1.48 -11.98
C GLY A 30 2.12 -1.28 -10.83
N LYS A 31 2.47 -0.02 -10.54
CA LYS A 31 3.32 0.38 -9.41
C LYS A 31 2.52 0.50 -8.11
N ILE A 32 3.18 0.26 -6.99
CA ILE A 32 2.54 0.27 -5.66
C ILE A 32 1.93 1.63 -5.29
N GLY A 33 2.60 2.73 -5.66
CA GLY A 33 2.09 4.07 -5.44
C GLY A 33 0.76 4.29 -6.16
N TRP A 34 0.65 3.90 -7.43
CA TRP A 34 -0.61 3.97 -8.20
C TRP A 34 -1.71 3.13 -7.57
N ARG A 35 -1.42 1.86 -7.25
CA ARG A 35 -2.42 0.96 -6.65
C ARG A 35 -2.95 1.47 -5.32
N SER A 36 -2.12 2.16 -4.55
CA SER A 36 -2.43 2.60 -3.18
C SER A 36 -2.87 4.07 -3.14
N THR A 37 -3.04 4.73 -4.29
CA THR A 37 -3.27 6.18 -4.38
C THR A 37 -2.26 6.97 -3.53
N ASN A 38 -1.02 6.47 -3.46
CA ASN A 38 0.04 6.96 -2.61
C ASN A 38 1.24 7.36 -3.48
N PRO A 39 1.20 8.57 -4.06
CA PRO A 39 2.14 8.96 -5.11
C PRO A 39 3.55 9.24 -4.60
N GLY A 40 3.79 9.18 -3.29
CA GLY A 40 5.11 9.34 -2.67
C GLY A 40 5.55 8.12 -1.87
N ASN A 41 4.93 6.95 -2.08
CA ASN A 41 5.24 5.70 -1.38
C ASN A 41 5.39 5.88 0.14
N ILE A 42 4.51 6.66 0.75
CA ILE A 42 4.54 6.97 2.19
C ILE A 42 4.22 5.70 2.98
N THR A 43 5.04 5.39 3.98
CA THR A 43 4.83 4.25 4.87
C THR A 43 4.01 4.62 6.09
N THR A 44 3.46 3.62 6.78
CA THR A 44 2.74 3.81 8.03
C THR A 44 3.67 4.43 9.10
N GLY A 45 3.24 5.53 9.72
CA GLY A 45 3.98 6.24 10.77
C GLY A 45 3.11 7.26 11.50
N LYS A 46 3.68 8.01 12.46
CA LYS A 46 2.94 9.04 13.22
C LYS A 46 2.28 10.06 12.28
N LEU A 47 3.02 10.47 11.25
CA LEU A 47 2.55 11.44 10.28
C LEU A 47 1.41 10.91 9.40
N SER A 48 1.55 9.70 8.85
CA SER A 48 0.54 9.16 7.93
C SER A 48 -0.81 8.99 8.62
N LYS A 49 -0.84 8.65 9.92
CA LYS A 49 -2.07 8.56 10.74
C LYS A 49 -2.86 9.86 10.80
N GLU A 50 -2.18 11.01 10.65
CA GLU A 50 -2.84 12.32 10.64
C GLU A 50 -3.51 12.65 9.29
N PHE A 51 -3.24 11.88 8.22
CA PHE A 51 -3.69 12.17 6.84
C PHE A 51 -4.81 11.26 6.33
N GLY A 52 -5.55 10.60 7.22
CA GLY A 52 -6.79 9.91 6.85
C GLY A 52 -6.60 8.80 5.81
N PHE A 53 -5.49 8.06 5.87
CA PHE A 53 -5.37 6.84 5.06
C PHE A 53 -6.49 5.86 5.44
N ILE A 54 -6.97 5.12 4.45
CA ILE A 54 -8.14 4.24 4.56
C ILE A 54 -7.78 2.75 4.56
N GLY A 55 -6.48 2.44 4.47
CA GLY A 55 -5.95 1.09 4.49
C GLY A 55 -4.43 1.05 4.39
N ASN A 56 -3.87 -0.17 4.37
CA ASN A 56 -2.44 -0.40 4.14
C ASN A 56 -2.23 -1.45 3.03
N ASN A 57 -1.17 -1.27 2.24
CA ASN A 57 -0.65 -2.26 1.29
C ASN A 57 0.80 -2.61 1.68
N GLY A 58 0.94 -3.63 2.52
CA GLY A 58 2.22 -3.90 3.19
C GLY A 58 2.60 -2.73 4.11
N ARG A 59 3.83 -2.22 3.98
CA ARG A 59 4.31 -1.07 4.77
C ARG A 59 3.73 0.28 4.33
N PHE A 60 3.09 0.35 3.17
CA PHE A 60 2.64 1.59 2.54
C PHE A 60 1.18 1.89 2.90
N VAL A 61 0.89 3.15 3.19
CA VAL A 61 -0.50 3.57 3.42
C VAL A 61 -1.27 3.67 2.11
N ILE A 62 -2.60 3.50 2.18
CA ILE A 62 -3.53 3.67 1.06
C ILE A 62 -4.36 4.92 1.32
N PHE A 63 -4.25 5.93 0.45
CA PHE A 63 -5.07 7.14 0.55
C PHE A 63 -6.39 7.01 -0.21
N PRO A 64 -7.43 7.75 0.20
CA PRO A 64 -8.73 7.72 -0.48
C PRO A 64 -8.67 8.28 -1.91
N ASP A 65 -7.82 9.28 -2.14
CA ASP A 65 -7.70 9.98 -3.41
C ASP A 65 -6.29 10.57 -3.61
N PHE A 66 -6.00 10.95 -4.86
CA PHE A 66 -4.67 11.45 -5.26
C PHE A 66 -4.33 12.78 -4.59
N ALA A 67 -5.32 13.64 -4.34
CA ALA A 67 -5.11 14.94 -3.70
C ALA A 67 -4.65 14.76 -2.25
N THR A 68 -5.27 13.83 -1.52
CA THR A 68 -4.86 13.44 -0.17
C THR A 68 -3.43 12.90 -0.17
N GLY A 69 -3.10 11.99 -1.08
CA GLY A 69 -1.74 11.44 -1.19
C GLY A 69 -0.68 12.50 -1.54
N LYS A 70 -0.99 13.43 -2.44
CA LYS A 70 -0.13 14.56 -2.81
C LYS A 70 0.08 15.53 -1.63
N GLN A 71 -0.98 15.85 -0.90
CA GLN A 71 -0.92 16.69 0.30
C GLN A 71 -0.07 16.04 1.39
N ALA A 72 -0.13 14.71 1.54
CA ALA A 72 0.69 13.99 2.49
C ALA A 72 2.19 14.12 2.18
N ILE A 73 2.61 14.11 0.90
CA ILE A 73 4.01 14.38 0.51
C ILE A 73 4.41 15.80 0.94
N PHE A 74 3.60 16.80 0.58
CA PHE A 74 3.89 18.19 0.92
C PHE A 74 4.08 18.38 2.43
N LYS A 75 3.19 17.78 3.23
CA LYS A 75 3.26 17.86 4.69
C LYS A 75 4.42 17.07 5.30
N LEU A 76 4.79 15.94 4.71
CA LEU A 76 6.00 15.21 5.07
C LEU A 76 7.24 16.09 4.89
N LEU A 77 7.37 16.75 3.73
CA LEU A 77 8.48 17.67 3.47
C LEU A 77 8.50 18.83 4.48
N GLN A 78 7.33 19.46 4.73
CA GLN A 78 7.21 20.55 5.69
C GLN A 78 7.55 20.16 7.13
N ARG A 79 7.24 18.94 7.56
CA ARG A 79 7.43 18.56 8.95
C ARG A 79 8.82 18.02 9.24
N ASN A 80 9.39 17.27 8.30
CA ASN A 80 10.57 16.46 8.57
C ASN A 80 11.85 17.03 7.96
N TYR A 81 11.75 17.86 6.91
CA TYR A 81 12.92 18.17 6.07
C TYR A 81 13.23 19.66 5.93
N LEU A 82 12.48 20.59 6.54
CA LEU A 82 12.74 22.04 6.39
C LEU A 82 14.12 22.48 6.90
N ASN A 83 14.68 21.76 7.87
CA ASN A 83 16.00 22.05 8.43
C ASN A 83 17.15 21.42 7.65
N PHE A 84 16.87 20.73 6.55
CA PHE A 84 17.87 20.14 5.67
C PHE A 84 18.12 21.01 4.42
N THR A 85 19.25 20.81 3.79
CA THR A 85 19.44 21.12 2.36
C THR A 85 18.60 20.17 1.49
N LEU A 86 18.43 20.50 0.21
CA LEU A 86 17.73 19.62 -0.73
C LEU A 86 18.38 18.23 -0.80
N GLU A 87 19.71 18.13 -0.86
CA GLU A 87 20.36 16.81 -0.92
C GLU A 87 20.21 16.02 0.39
N GLU A 88 20.38 16.66 1.55
CA GLU A 88 20.19 16.02 2.86
C GLU A 88 18.76 15.47 3.01
N ALA A 89 17.76 16.22 2.54
CA ALA A 89 16.37 15.79 2.54
C ALA A 89 16.15 14.52 1.70
N PHE A 90 16.78 14.41 0.52
CA PHE A 90 16.63 13.23 -0.34
C PHE A 90 17.48 12.05 0.11
N TYR A 91 18.62 12.27 0.77
CA TYR A 91 19.35 11.22 1.48
C TYR A 91 18.53 10.59 2.62
N ALA A 92 17.69 11.39 3.30
CA ALA A 92 16.76 10.88 4.30
C ALA A 92 15.50 10.24 3.67
N TYR A 93 14.93 10.85 2.62
CA TYR A 93 13.69 10.40 1.99
C TYR A 93 13.85 9.11 1.17
N ALA A 94 14.92 9.02 0.37
CA ALA A 94 15.21 7.90 -0.53
C ALA A 94 16.65 7.42 -0.30
N PRO A 95 16.95 6.74 0.81
CA PRO A 95 18.30 6.41 1.23
C PRO A 95 19.00 5.42 0.27
N PRO A 96 20.35 5.48 0.16
CA PRO A 96 21.11 4.78 -0.89
C PRO A 96 21.18 3.26 -0.71
N ASN A 97 20.82 2.74 0.46
CA ASN A 97 20.70 1.30 0.70
C ASN A 97 19.46 0.68 0.03
N GLU A 98 18.46 1.49 -0.35
CA GLU A 98 17.24 1.06 -1.04
C GLU A 98 17.06 1.70 -2.43
N ASN A 99 17.78 2.79 -2.73
CA ASN A 99 17.54 3.63 -3.92
C ASN A 99 18.84 4.12 -4.57
N ASP A 100 18.75 4.56 -5.83
CA ASP A 100 19.76 5.43 -6.42
C ASP A 100 19.47 6.88 -6.02
N THR A 101 19.93 7.25 -4.81
CA THR A 101 19.69 8.57 -4.20
C THR A 101 20.26 9.70 -5.05
N GLU A 102 21.45 9.52 -5.62
CA GLU A 102 22.13 10.54 -6.42
C GLU A 102 21.37 10.82 -7.72
N ALA A 103 20.89 9.78 -8.42
CA ALA A 103 20.03 9.96 -9.57
C ALA A 103 18.65 10.57 -9.21
N TYR A 104 18.17 10.37 -7.98
CA TYR A 104 16.96 11.03 -7.48
C TYR A 104 17.22 12.53 -7.28
N ILE A 105 18.26 12.90 -6.53
CA ILE A 105 18.64 14.30 -6.27
C ILE A 105 18.83 15.03 -7.61
N ASN A 106 19.59 14.47 -8.53
CA ASN A 106 19.83 15.06 -9.84
C ASN A 106 18.53 15.26 -10.64
N PHE A 107 17.61 14.29 -10.59
CA PHE A 107 16.30 14.43 -11.23
C PHE A 107 15.50 15.61 -10.66
N VAL A 108 15.50 15.79 -9.34
CA VAL A 108 14.80 16.89 -8.68
C VAL A 108 15.44 18.22 -9.04
N VAL A 109 16.77 18.34 -8.92
CA VAL A 109 17.55 19.54 -9.28
C VAL A 109 17.27 19.98 -10.72
N VAL A 110 17.34 19.04 -11.68
CA VAL A 110 17.08 19.35 -13.11
C VAL A 110 15.64 19.81 -13.32
N ARG A 111 14.67 19.19 -12.63
CA ARG A 111 13.25 19.49 -12.83
C ARG A 111 12.79 20.79 -12.14
N THR A 112 13.40 21.16 -11.02
CA THR A 112 13.00 22.34 -10.25
C THR A 112 13.90 23.55 -10.49
N GLY A 113 15.13 23.34 -10.95
CA GLY A 113 16.17 24.38 -11.05
C GLY A 113 16.82 24.75 -9.70
N TYR A 114 16.46 24.06 -8.61
CA TYR A 114 17.06 24.27 -7.29
C TYR A 114 18.43 23.62 -7.19
N LYS A 115 19.27 24.14 -6.30
CA LYS A 115 20.58 23.58 -6.01
C LYS A 115 20.49 22.56 -4.89
N ARG A 116 21.40 21.59 -4.93
CA ARG A 116 21.57 20.57 -3.89
C ARG A 116 21.70 21.17 -2.48
N THR A 117 22.42 22.27 -2.37
CA THR A 117 22.73 22.97 -1.12
C THR A 117 21.65 23.96 -0.68
N ASP A 118 20.60 24.17 -1.48
CA ASP A 118 19.55 25.13 -1.11
C ASP A 118 18.80 24.61 0.14
N PRO A 119 18.62 25.44 1.19
CA PRO A 119 17.87 25.04 2.37
C PRO A 119 16.40 24.80 2.02
N MET A 120 15.84 23.64 2.38
CA MET A 120 14.45 23.28 2.08
C MET A 120 13.45 24.32 2.60
N LYS A 121 13.72 24.95 3.75
CA LYS A 121 12.90 26.03 4.31
C LYS A 121 12.75 27.28 3.44
N THR A 122 13.65 27.50 2.47
CA THR A 122 13.59 28.68 1.58
C THR A 122 12.97 28.36 0.22
N LEU A 123 12.64 27.09 -0.05
CA LEU A 123 12.14 26.63 -1.34
C LEU A 123 10.61 26.55 -1.36
N ASP A 124 10.02 26.72 -2.55
CA ASP A 124 8.66 26.23 -2.79
C ASP A 124 8.69 24.71 -2.88
N LEU A 125 7.98 24.05 -1.97
CA LEU A 125 7.95 22.59 -1.92
C LEU A 125 7.07 21.98 -3.03
N ARG A 126 6.18 22.76 -3.67
CA ARG A 126 5.24 22.24 -4.68
C ARG A 126 5.96 21.63 -5.89
N PRO A 127 6.96 22.29 -6.53
CA PRO A 127 7.77 21.66 -7.57
C PRO A 127 8.49 20.38 -7.12
N ILE A 128 8.93 20.32 -5.86
CA ILE A 128 9.60 19.14 -5.30
C ILE A 128 8.60 17.97 -5.17
N VAL A 129 7.39 18.25 -4.69
CA VAL A 129 6.30 17.26 -4.65
C VAL A 129 6.01 16.73 -6.05
N GLU A 130 5.88 17.59 -7.07
CA GLU A 130 5.66 17.13 -8.45
C GLU A 130 6.82 16.27 -8.99
N ALA A 131 8.06 16.62 -8.64
CA ALA A 131 9.22 15.82 -8.97
C ALA A 131 9.16 14.44 -8.31
N ILE A 132 8.78 14.36 -7.04
CA ILE A 132 8.58 13.08 -6.34
C ILE A 132 7.53 12.23 -7.05
N ILE A 133 6.33 12.77 -7.28
CA ILE A 133 5.23 12.06 -7.95
C ILE A 133 5.65 11.53 -9.32
N THR A 134 6.44 12.32 -10.05
CA THR A 134 6.96 11.91 -11.37
C THR A 134 8.02 10.82 -11.25
N LYS A 135 8.96 10.93 -10.31
CA LYS A 135 10.03 9.94 -10.10
C LYS A 135 9.47 8.60 -9.63
N GLU A 136 8.45 8.63 -8.78
CA GLU A 136 7.69 7.44 -8.36
C GLU A 136 6.83 6.84 -9.49
N GLY A 137 6.70 7.58 -10.60
CA GLY A 137 6.05 7.11 -11.80
C GLY A 137 4.54 6.98 -11.68
N TYR A 138 3.91 7.65 -10.70
CA TYR A 138 2.48 7.53 -10.41
C TYR A 138 1.60 7.91 -11.60
N LEU A 139 1.99 8.96 -12.34
CA LEU A 139 1.25 9.49 -13.48
C LEU A 139 1.61 8.81 -14.82
N ASN A 140 2.62 7.95 -14.87
CA ASN A 140 3.01 7.27 -16.09
C ASN A 140 2.00 6.15 -16.42
N PRO A 141 1.28 6.20 -17.56
CA PRO A 141 0.32 5.16 -17.94
C PRO A 141 0.90 3.75 -17.97
N ALA A 142 2.18 3.59 -18.34
CA ALA A 142 2.86 2.30 -18.36
C ALA A 142 3.07 1.70 -16.95
N ASN A 143 2.95 2.52 -15.90
CA ASN A 143 3.02 2.09 -14.51
C ASN A 143 1.64 1.84 -13.90
N GLN A 144 0.56 2.04 -14.65
CA GLN A 144 -0.80 1.75 -14.20
C GLN A 144 -1.17 0.32 -14.55
N GLY A 145 -2.11 -0.23 -13.80
CA GLY A 145 -2.63 -1.57 -14.03
C GLY A 145 -4.12 -1.56 -14.35
N ASP A 146 -4.74 -2.73 -14.23
CA ASP A 146 -6.17 -2.91 -14.48
C ASP A 146 -7.00 -2.34 -13.33
N ILE A 147 -8.15 -1.76 -13.65
CA ILE A 147 -9.20 -1.39 -12.69
C ILE A 147 -10.40 -2.29 -12.93
N LYS A 148 -10.87 -3.00 -11.90
CA LYS A 148 -12.04 -3.88 -11.97
C LYS A 148 -13.13 -3.42 -11.00
N PHE A 149 -14.36 -3.28 -11.48
CA PHE A 149 -15.51 -3.00 -10.61
C PHE A 149 -15.91 -4.23 -9.80
N ILE A 150 -16.33 -4.00 -8.56
CA ILE A 150 -16.81 -5.01 -7.63
C ILE A 150 -18.24 -4.64 -7.22
N PRO A 151 -19.26 -5.39 -7.67
CA PRO A 151 -20.65 -5.05 -7.38
C PRO A 151 -21.05 -5.28 -5.92
N ASP A 152 -20.32 -6.14 -5.21
CA ASP A 152 -20.54 -6.46 -3.80
C ASP A 152 -19.19 -6.83 -3.19
N VAL A 153 -18.61 -5.89 -2.43
CA VAL A 153 -17.32 -6.12 -1.78
C VAL A 153 -17.48 -7.22 -0.73
N THR A 154 -18.59 -7.25 0.01
CA THR A 154 -18.83 -8.18 1.14
C THR A 154 -18.78 -9.65 0.77
N LYS A 155 -19.21 -10.02 -0.46
CA LYS A 155 -19.14 -11.39 -0.95
C LYS A 155 -17.75 -11.83 -1.39
N LYS A 156 -16.84 -10.90 -1.63
CA LYS A 156 -15.48 -11.15 -2.13
C LYS A 156 -14.38 -10.93 -1.10
N GLN A 157 -14.78 -10.78 0.15
CA GLN A 157 -13.94 -10.29 1.21
C GLN A 157 -12.96 -11.34 1.77
N ARG A 158 -12.51 -12.32 1.00
CA ARG A 158 -11.57 -13.33 1.49
C ARG A 158 -10.12 -12.91 1.29
N TYR A 159 -9.28 -13.19 2.28
CA TYR A 159 -7.84 -13.06 2.17
C TYR A 159 -7.14 -14.23 2.87
N ILE A 160 -5.98 -14.61 2.36
CA ILE A 160 -5.05 -15.52 3.02
C ILE A 160 -4.21 -14.68 3.98
N TRP A 161 -4.16 -15.05 5.25
CA TRP A 161 -3.29 -14.39 6.22
C TRP A 161 -1.85 -14.80 6.00
N ARG A 162 -0.96 -13.83 5.79
CA ARG A 162 0.47 -14.05 5.61
C ARG A 162 1.28 -13.31 6.67
N THR A 163 2.43 -13.86 6.99
CA THR A 163 3.35 -13.35 7.98
C THR A 163 4.74 -13.20 7.39
N ARG A 164 5.56 -12.32 7.97
CA ARG A 164 6.99 -12.21 7.61
C ARG A 164 7.80 -13.46 7.99
N LYS A 165 7.18 -14.46 8.65
CA LYS A 165 7.79 -15.73 9.09
C LYS A 165 9.06 -15.55 9.94
N ASP A 166 9.19 -14.42 10.64
CA ASP A 166 10.29 -14.17 11.57
C ASP A 166 9.87 -14.33 13.03
N ILE A 167 10.87 -14.33 13.92
CA ILE A 167 10.66 -14.55 15.36
C ILE A 167 9.81 -13.46 16.03
N LYS A 168 9.74 -12.25 15.44
CA LYS A 168 9.00 -11.10 15.97
C LYS A 168 7.52 -11.13 15.61
N VAL A 169 7.07 -12.06 14.76
CA VAL A 169 5.63 -12.27 14.50
C VAL A 169 4.97 -12.81 15.78
N ARG A 170 3.82 -12.26 16.18
CA ARG A 170 3.04 -12.74 17.34
C ARG A 170 2.67 -14.21 17.17
N LYS A 171 2.60 -14.96 18.28
CA LYS A 171 2.38 -16.42 18.24
C LYS A 171 1.03 -16.74 17.59
N GLU A 172 0.01 -15.97 17.92
CA GLU A 172 -1.36 -16.05 17.40
C GLU A 172 -1.38 -15.81 15.89
N HIS A 173 -0.64 -14.79 15.43
CA HIS A 173 -0.54 -14.46 14.00
C HIS A 173 0.19 -15.55 13.21
N ARG A 174 1.22 -16.20 13.78
CA ARG A 174 1.89 -17.35 13.14
C ARG A 174 0.93 -18.50 12.90
N ALA A 175 0.00 -18.75 13.82
CA ALA A 175 -1.01 -19.79 13.68
C ALA A 175 -2.06 -19.49 12.59
N ARG A 176 -2.06 -18.27 12.04
CA ARG A 176 -2.93 -17.85 10.94
C ARG A 176 -2.28 -17.95 9.57
N GLU A 177 -0.96 -18.13 9.49
CA GLU A 177 -0.22 -18.26 8.22
C GLU A 177 -0.90 -19.24 7.25
N GLY A 178 -1.23 -18.77 6.05
CA GLY A 178 -1.82 -19.57 4.98
C GLY A 178 -3.32 -19.84 5.13
N LYS A 179 -3.96 -19.42 6.24
CA LYS A 179 -5.41 -19.61 6.44
C LYS A 179 -6.21 -18.49 5.79
N ILE A 180 -7.41 -18.83 5.36
CA ILE A 180 -8.35 -17.89 4.74
C ILE A 180 -9.21 -17.24 5.82
N PHE A 181 -9.32 -15.92 5.77
CA PHE A 181 -10.16 -15.10 6.62
C PHE A 181 -11.08 -14.24 5.76
N TYR A 182 -12.13 -13.71 6.37
CA TYR A 182 -13.04 -12.79 5.73
C TYR A 182 -12.83 -11.38 6.29
N TRP A 183 -12.91 -10.36 5.45
CA TRP A 183 -12.79 -8.97 5.89
C TRP A 183 -13.99 -8.54 6.75
N ASN A 184 -15.19 -9.09 6.51
CA ASN A 184 -16.38 -8.86 7.35
C ASN A 184 -16.43 -9.72 8.60
N ASN A 185 -15.48 -10.66 8.76
CA ASN A 185 -15.36 -11.49 9.95
C ASN A 185 -13.88 -11.63 10.33
N PRO A 186 -13.22 -10.51 10.76
CA PRO A 186 -11.84 -10.53 11.20
C PRO A 186 -11.65 -11.44 12.42
N PRO A 187 -10.42 -11.92 12.65
CA PRO A 187 -10.01 -12.36 13.97
C PRO A 187 -10.21 -11.29 15.04
N GLU A 188 -10.43 -11.72 16.28
CA GLU A 188 -10.72 -10.87 17.45
C GLU A 188 -9.70 -9.74 17.67
N ASP A 189 -8.44 -9.97 17.31
CA ASP A 189 -7.31 -9.08 17.52
C ASP A 189 -7.01 -8.14 16.34
N GLU A 190 -7.79 -8.15 15.23
CA GLU A 190 -7.73 -7.29 14.02
C GLU A 190 -7.22 -7.96 12.70
N HIS A 191 -7.28 -7.23 11.58
CA HIS A 191 -6.75 -7.69 10.29
C HIS A 191 -5.20 -7.68 10.26
N PRO A 192 -4.56 -8.48 9.38
CA PRO A 192 -3.11 -8.47 9.30
C PRO A 192 -2.60 -7.10 8.81
N GLY A 193 -1.73 -6.48 9.61
CA GLY A 193 -1.11 -5.19 9.31
C GLY A 193 -1.70 -4.00 10.07
N GLU A 194 -2.82 -4.13 10.77
CA GLU A 194 -3.44 -3.00 11.49
C GLU A 194 -2.78 -2.74 12.86
N ALA A 195 -2.36 -3.81 13.57
CA ALA A 195 -1.68 -3.69 14.86
C ALA A 195 -0.42 -2.81 14.79
N TYR A 196 -0.13 -2.11 15.89
CA TYR A 196 1.19 -1.51 16.07
C TYR A 196 2.29 -2.59 15.93
N GLY A 197 3.25 -2.33 15.03
CA GLY A 197 4.35 -3.25 14.76
C GLY A 197 3.93 -4.58 14.12
N CYS A 198 2.71 -4.70 13.57
CA CYS A 198 2.28 -5.91 12.89
C CYS A 198 3.17 -6.21 11.68
N ARG A 199 3.62 -7.46 11.57
CA ARG A 199 4.51 -7.96 10.50
C ARG A 199 3.79 -8.90 9.55
N CYS A 200 2.46 -8.79 9.49
CA CYS A 200 1.56 -9.63 8.70
C CYS A 200 0.93 -8.82 7.57
N TRP A 201 0.42 -9.49 6.55
CA TRP A 201 -0.36 -8.87 5.48
C TRP A 201 -1.49 -9.79 5.01
N ALA A 202 -2.53 -9.19 4.41
CA ALA A 202 -3.64 -9.90 3.80
C ALA A 202 -3.34 -10.18 2.31
N GLU A 203 -3.12 -11.43 1.96
CA GLU A 203 -2.99 -11.84 0.56
C GLU A 203 -4.39 -12.06 -0.04
N ALA A 204 -4.73 -11.37 -1.13
CA ALA A 204 -6.07 -11.45 -1.71
C ALA A 204 -6.42 -12.87 -2.17
N PHE A 205 -7.54 -13.45 -1.70
CA PHE A 205 -7.92 -14.83 -2.05
C PHE A 205 -8.61 -14.94 -3.42
N GLU A 206 -9.32 -13.90 -3.86
CA GLU A 206 -10.31 -14.04 -4.95
C GLU A 206 -9.92 -13.50 -6.33
N TYR A 207 -8.64 -13.30 -6.61
CA TYR A 207 -8.24 -12.77 -7.92
C TYR A 207 -7.01 -13.47 -8.47
N GLU A 208 -7.15 -14.77 -8.77
CA GLU A 208 -6.12 -15.56 -9.47
C GLU A 208 -5.61 -14.84 -10.72
N GLU A 209 -6.49 -14.20 -11.50
CA GLU A 209 -6.11 -13.42 -12.69
C GLU A 209 -5.11 -12.28 -12.40
N CYS A 210 -5.19 -11.66 -11.22
CA CYS A 210 -4.27 -10.58 -10.84
C CYS A 210 -2.93 -11.12 -10.37
N PHE A 211 -2.96 -12.28 -9.72
CA PHE A 211 -1.78 -12.99 -9.29
C PHE A 211 -0.99 -13.56 -10.47
N GLU A 212 -1.65 -14.23 -11.41
CA GLU A 212 -1.00 -14.85 -12.57
C GLU A 212 -0.30 -13.83 -13.47
N LYS A 213 -0.87 -12.63 -13.62
CA LYS A 213 -0.25 -11.54 -14.39
C LYS A 213 1.01 -10.96 -13.75
N VAL A 214 1.07 -10.92 -12.42
CA VAL A 214 2.16 -10.26 -11.68
C VAL A 214 3.21 -11.27 -11.20
N ASN A 215 2.80 -12.48 -10.87
CA ASN A 215 3.62 -13.61 -10.42
C ASN A 215 3.01 -14.92 -10.96
N PRO A 216 3.34 -15.33 -12.21
CA PRO A 216 2.84 -16.60 -12.74
C PRO A 216 3.31 -17.76 -11.83
N ARG A 217 2.36 -18.57 -11.33
CA ARG A 217 2.71 -19.73 -10.51
C ARG A 217 3.55 -20.70 -11.33
N PRO A 218 4.68 -21.23 -10.83
CA PRO A 218 5.30 -22.39 -11.44
C PRO A 218 4.29 -23.54 -11.41
N THR A 219 4.10 -24.20 -12.54
CA THR A 219 3.16 -25.32 -12.72
C THR A 219 3.60 -26.56 -11.95
N HIS A 220 3.47 -26.63 -10.61
CA HIS A 220 3.66 -27.88 -9.87
C HIS A 220 2.66 -28.05 -8.71
N HIS A 221 1.79 -29.05 -8.88
CA HIS A 221 1.18 -29.97 -7.91
C HIS A 221 0.73 -29.44 -6.53
N GLY A 222 -0.60 -29.37 -6.36
CA GLY A 222 -1.31 -29.76 -5.14
C GLY A 222 -1.16 -28.85 -3.92
N PHE A 223 -1.92 -27.74 -3.88
CA PHE A 223 -2.14 -27.00 -2.63
C PHE A 223 -3.46 -27.45 -1.99
N GLN A 224 -3.40 -28.10 -0.81
CA GLN A 224 -4.57 -28.34 0.03
C GLN A 224 -4.95 -27.04 0.76
N ILE A 225 -6.15 -26.53 0.45
CA ILE A 225 -6.78 -25.41 1.15
C ILE A 225 -7.56 -25.93 2.36
N HIS A 226 -7.28 -25.39 3.55
CA HIS A 226 -8.07 -25.67 4.76
C HIS A 226 -8.95 -24.46 5.08
N PHE A 227 -10.26 -24.63 4.95
CA PHE A 227 -11.24 -23.64 5.38
C PHE A 227 -11.36 -23.68 6.90
N VAL A 228 -11.20 -22.54 7.56
CA VAL A 228 -11.59 -22.40 8.96
C VAL A 228 -13.04 -21.92 8.97
N THR A 229 -13.98 -22.84 9.13
CA THR A 229 -15.36 -22.50 9.42
C THR A 229 -15.47 -22.24 10.92
N GLY A 230 -15.90 -21.03 11.29
CA GLY A 230 -16.41 -20.77 12.63
C GLY A 230 -17.63 -21.66 12.85
N GLY A 231 -17.58 -22.52 13.86
CA GLY A 231 -18.60 -23.53 14.09
C GLY A 231 -19.96 -22.92 14.45
N ALA A 232 -20.98 -23.31 13.71
CA ALA A 232 -22.22 -23.90 14.22
C ALA A 232 -23.07 -24.36 13.02
N GLY A 233 -23.48 -25.63 12.99
CA GLY A 233 -24.49 -26.14 12.08
C GLY A 233 -24.03 -27.34 11.23
N SER A 234 -24.30 -28.54 11.72
CA SER A 234 -24.28 -29.79 10.97
C SER A 234 -25.35 -29.80 9.89
N ILE A 235 -25.00 -30.13 8.65
CA ILE A 235 -25.90 -30.76 7.69
C ILE A 235 -25.13 -31.92 7.03
N GLN A 236 -25.62 -33.14 7.26
CA GLN A 236 -25.24 -34.33 6.51
C GLN A 236 -25.85 -34.28 5.11
N ILE A 237 -25.00 -34.60 4.13
CA ILE A 237 -25.20 -35.03 2.73
C ILE A 237 -26.43 -34.49 2.00
#